data_AF-A0A1V1PSH5-F1
#
_entry.id   AF-A0A1V1PSH5-F1
#
_cell.length_a   1.000
_cell.length_b   1.000
_cell.length_c   1.000
_cell.angle_alpha   90.00
_cell.angle_beta   90.00
_cell.angle_gamma   90.00
#
_symmetry.space_group_name_H-M   'P 1'
#
loop_
_entity.id
_entity.type
_entity.pdbx_description
1 polymer ?
#
loop_
_entity_poly.entity_id
_entity_poly.type
_entity_poly.pdbx_seq_one_letter_code
_entity_poly.pdbx_strand_id
1 'polypeptide(L)'
;MIACFLLAACATSPPEPPPERVHGCWIARGDEVTTTFRWLPNREVAGRMEGVAMQYGRGAPRQGGRYAVETGPQGEWQFCQLDADGPGGNVCWRVAQSGGGSLDGGRAFIDQHEERLRISVVTDLGERLIFDGRRDGCD
;
A
#
# COMPACT_ATOMS: atom_id res chain seq x y z
N MET A 1 -27.71 -26.63 -39.68
CA MET A 1 -26.48 -25.87 -39.36
C MET A 1 -26.78 -25.04 -38.11
N ILE A 2 -26.30 -25.47 -36.95
CA ILE A 2 -26.49 -24.77 -35.67
C ILE A 2 -25.22 -23.95 -35.44
N ALA A 3 -25.34 -22.62 -35.49
CA ALA A 3 -24.25 -21.70 -35.20
C ALA A 3 -24.18 -21.48 -33.68
N CYS A 4 -23.19 -22.08 -33.02
CA CYS A 4 -22.86 -21.78 -31.64
C CYS A 4 -22.16 -20.42 -31.56
N PHE A 5 -22.89 -19.38 -31.19
CA PHE A 5 -22.32 -18.11 -30.71
C PHE A 5 -21.65 -18.36 -29.36
N LEU A 6 -20.32 -18.53 -29.37
CA LEU A 6 -19.50 -18.53 -28.16
C LEU A 6 -19.42 -17.09 -27.64
N LEU A 7 -20.18 -16.79 -26.59
CA LEU A 7 -20.02 -15.59 -25.77
C LEU A 7 -18.67 -15.70 -25.03
N ALA A 8 -17.64 -15.05 -25.56
CA ALA A 8 -16.41 -14.80 -24.83
C ALA A 8 -16.70 -13.77 -23.72
N ALA A 9 -17.08 -14.25 -22.54
CA ALA A 9 -17.16 -13.42 -21.35
C ALA A 9 -15.73 -13.10 -20.90
N CYS A 10 -15.26 -11.87 -21.15
CA CYS A 10 -14.09 -11.33 -20.47
C CYS A 10 -14.44 -11.24 -18.98
N ALA A 11 -14.07 -12.26 -18.20
CA ALA A 11 -14.18 -12.23 -16.75
C ALA A 11 -13.04 -11.34 -16.22
N THR A 12 -13.31 -10.04 -16.12
CA THR A 12 -12.42 -9.11 -15.42
C THR A 12 -12.60 -9.37 -13.92
N SER A 13 -11.63 -10.04 -13.29
CA SER A 13 -11.64 -10.18 -11.84
C SER A 13 -11.69 -8.80 -11.18
N PRO A 14 -12.51 -8.60 -10.14
CA PRO A 14 -12.51 -7.35 -9.40
C PRO A 14 -11.10 -7.10 -8.84
N PRO A 15 -10.64 -5.84 -8.79
CA PRO A 15 -9.35 -5.53 -8.22
C PRO A 15 -9.31 -6.00 -6.77
N GLU A 16 -8.19 -6.63 -6.40
CA GLU A 16 -7.94 -7.10 -5.05
C GLU A 16 -8.09 -5.94 -4.04
N PRO A 17 -8.62 -6.16 -2.83
CA PRO A 17 -8.74 -5.08 -1.86
C PRO A 17 -7.35 -4.63 -1.35
N PRO A 18 -7.21 -3.40 -0.85
CA PRO A 18 -5.90 -2.86 -0.49
C PRO A 18 -5.08 -3.64 0.54
N PRO A 19 -5.67 -4.19 1.62
CA PRO A 19 -4.91 -5.02 2.57
C PRO A 19 -4.18 -6.18 1.90
N GLU A 20 -4.84 -6.85 0.97
CA GLU A 20 -4.31 -8.01 0.27
C GLU A 20 -3.19 -7.59 -0.70
N ARG A 21 -3.32 -6.45 -1.39
CA ARG A 21 -2.28 -5.90 -2.28
C ARG A 21 -0.93 -5.69 -1.57
N VAL A 22 -0.95 -5.24 -0.31
CA VAL A 22 0.28 -4.97 0.44
C VAL A 22 0.81 -6.19 1.19
N HIS A 23 0.05 -7.28 1.27
CA HIS A 23 0.35 -8.39 2.16
C HIS A 23 1.72 -9.05 1.88
N GLY A 24 2.46 -9.31 2.96
CA GLY A 24 3.76 -9.97 2.95
C GLY A 24 4.95 -9.04 3.14
N CYS A 25 6.13 -9.51 2.74
CA CYS A 25 7.39 -8.80 2.88
C CYS A 25 7.85 -8.27 1.53
N TRP A 26 8.42 -7.07 1.56
CA TRP A 26 8.87 -6.37 0.38
C TRP A 26 10.22 -5.72 0.63
N ILE A 27 11.01 -5.56 -0.44
CA ILE A 27 12.32 -4.93 -0.40
C ILE A 27 12.53 -3.98 -1.58
N ALA A 28 12.92 -2.75 -1.27
CA ALA A 28 13.40 -1.76 -2.22
C ALA A 28 14.91 -1.66 -2.06
N ARG A 29 15.67 -2.05 -3.09
CA ARG A 29 17.14 -1.97 -3.10
C ARG A 29 17.56 -0.72 -3.85
N GLY A 30 18.17 0.22 -3.15
CA GLY A 30 18.91 1.34 -3.73
C GLY A 30 20.42 1.18 -3.52
N ASP A 31 21.21 2.03 -4.15
CA ASP A 31 22.67 1.96 -4.11
C ASP A 31 23.25 2.26 -2.71
N GLU A 32 22.60 3.16 -1.96
CA GLU A 32 23.05 3.58 -0.62
C GLU A 32 22.18 3.04 0.51
N VAL A 33 20.88 2.88 0.23
CA VAL A 33 19.85 2.50 1.20
C VAL A 33 19.00 1.37 0.63
N THR A 34 18.82 0.33 1.44
CA THR A 34 17.84 -0.72 1.24
C THR A 34 16.69 -0.54 2.23
N THR A 35 15.46 -0.58 1.75
CA THR A 35 14.26 -0.51 2.60
C THR A 35 13.54 -1.84 2.58
N THR A 36 13.31 -2.46 3.73
CA THR A 36 12.35 -3.55 3.85
C THR A 36 11.01 -3.00 4.32
N PHE A 37 9.91 -3.61 3.89
CA PHE A 37 8.57 -3.24 4.28
C PHE A 37 7.75 -4.50 4.51
N ARG A 38 7.44 -4.78 5.78
CA ARG A 38 6.70 -5.97 6.17
C ARG A 38 5.28 -5.60 6.57
N TRP A 39 4.31 -6.20 5.89
CA TRP A 39 2.88 -6.04 6.14
C TRP A 39 2.28 -7.32 6.72
N LEU A 40 1.67 -7.21 7.90
CA LEU A 40 1.05 -8.33 8.61
C LEU A 40 -0.37 -7.96 9.07
N PRO A 41 -1.31 -8.92 9.08
CA PRO A 41 -2.64 -8.68 9.63
C PRO A 41 -2.55 -8.27 11.10
N ASN A 42 -3.28 -7.22 11.47
CA ASN A 42 -3.46 -6.88 12.87
C ASN A 42 -4.40 -7.92 13.51
N ARG A 43 -3.98 -8.51 14.64
CA ARG A 43 -4.73 -9.58 15.32
C ARG A 43 -5.88 -9.07 16.19
N GLU A 44 -5.86 -7.79 16.53
CA GLU A 44 -6.82 -7.13 17.43
C GLU A 44 -7.94 -6.44 16.63
N VAL A 45 -7.64 -5.98 15.41
CA VAL A 45 -8.57 -5.27 14.54
C VAL A 45 -8.75 -6.03 13.23
N ALA A 46 -9.91 -6.66 13.05
CA ALA A 46 -10.22 -7.43 11.86
C ALA A 46 -10.18 -6.58 10.59
N GLY A 47 -9.55 -7.09 9.52
CA GLY A 47 -9.44 -6.41 8.24
C GLY A 47 -8.37 -5.30 8.17
N ARG A 48 -7.69 -5.00 9.30
CA ARG A 48 -6.57 -4.07 9.33
C ARG A 48 -5.26 -4.78 9.03
N MET A 49 -4.46 -4.17 8.17
CA MET A 49 -3.09 -4.59 7.86
C MET A 49 -2.11 -3.56 8.42
N GLU A 50 -1.07 -4.01 9.12
CA GLU A 50 -0.02 -3.12 9.64
C GLU A 50 1.31 -3.34 8.93
N GLY A 51 1.90 -2.24 8.51
CA GLY A 51 3.17 -2.18 7.79
C GLY A 51 4.27 -1.62 8.66
N VAL A 52 5.43 -2.27 8.67
CA VAL A 52 6.65 -1.74 9.26
C VAL A 52 7.71 -1.62 8.18
N ALA A 53 8.07 -0.38 7.86
CA ALA A 53 9.19 -0.07 6.97
C ALA A 53 10.46 0.11 7.80
N MET A 54 11.58 -0.45 7.34
CA MET A 54 12.90 -0.28 7.94
C MET A 54 13.93 0.02 6.85
N GLN A 55 14.72 1.07 7.06
CA GLN A 55 15.81 1.45 6.16
C GLN A 55 17.16 1.01 6.72
N TYR A 56 18.01 0.47 5.85
CA TYR A 56 19.36 0.01 6.13
C TYR A 56 20.31 0.65 5.11
N GLY A 57 21.45 1.17 5.55
CA GLY A 57 22.45 1.76 4.66
C GLY A 57 23.75 2.07 5.38
N ARG A 58 24.83 2.30 4.63
CA ARG A 58 26.12 2.71 5.22
C ARG A 58 25.99 4.14 5.75
N GLY A 59 26.00 4.31 7.06
CA GLY A 59 26.06 5.62 7.72
C GLY A 59 24.72 6.32 7.96
N ALA A 60 23.60 5.75 7.50
CA ALA A 60 22.27 6.26 7.82
C ALA A 60 21.81 5.72 9.18
N PRO A 61 21.25 6.55 10.09
CA PRO A 61 20.53 6.03 11.24
C PRO A 61 19.42 5.10 10.76
N ARG A 62 19.15 4.02 11.49
CA ARG A 62 17.98 3.17 11.22
C ARG A 62 16.74 4.04 11.33
N GLN A 63 16.16 4.38 10.19
CA GLN A 63 14.88 5.06 10.11
C GLN A 63 13.82 4.00 9.81
N GLY A 64 12.73 4.07 10.57
CA GLY A 64 11.58 3.19 10.41
C GLY A 64 10.31 4.00 10.29
N GLY A 65 9.30 3.40 9.66
CA GLY A 65 7.96 3.97 9.57
C GLY A 65 6.94 2.90 9.88
N ARG A 66 5.90 3.25 10.63
CA ARG A 66 4.74 2.39 10.89
C ARG A 66 3.58 2.87 10.04
N TYR A 67 2.86 1.94 9.47
CA TYR A 67 1.76 2.22 8.55
C TYR A 67 0.60 1.28 8.84
N ALA A 68 -0.62 1.69 8.46
CA ALA A 68 -1.79 0.84 8.48
C ALA A 68 -2.60 0.99 7.19
N VAL A 69 -3.22 -0.10 6.76
CA VAL A 69 -4.30 -0.10 5.78
C VAL A 69 -5.54 -0.64 6.47
N GLU A 70 -6.59 0.16 6.54
CA GLU A 70 -7.84 -0.19 7.22
C GLU A 70 -9.03 0.54 6.59
N THR A 71 -10.24 0.24 7.04
CA THR A 71 -11.44 0.98 6.63
C THR A 71 -11.65 2.20 7.52
N GLY A 72 -11.94 3.35 6.91
CA GLY A 72 -12.33 4.58 7.57
C GLY A 72 -13.79 4.56 8.05
N PRO A 73 -14.24 5.65 8.71
CA PRO A 73 -15.57 5.72 9.32
C PRO A 73 -16.73 5.59 8.33
N GLN A 74 -16.52 5.87 7.05
CA GLN A 74 -17.54 5.80 6.00
C GLN A 74 -17.39 4.51 5.16
N GLY A 75 -16.55 3.58 5.60
CA GLY A 75 -16.26 2.33 4.90
C GLY A 75 -15.30 2.48 3.72
N GLU A 76 -14.70 3.66 3.52
CA GLU A 76 -13.63 3.81 2.53
C GLU A 76 -12.34 3.14 2.99
N TRP A 77 -11.49 2.70 2.08
CA TRP A 77 -10.14 2.29 2.44
C TRP A 77 -9.26 3.52 2.73
N GLN A 78 -8.44 3.43 3.77
CA GLN A 78 -7.45 4.43 4.14
C GLN A 78 -6.07 3.81 4.35
N PHE A 79 -5.05 4.57 3.99
CA PHE A 79 -3.65 4.30 4.27
C PHE A 79 -3.18 5.34 5.29
N CYS A 80 -2.70 4.89 6.44
CA CYS A 80 -2.26 5.75 7.52
C CYS A 80 -0.77 5.59 7.75
N GLN A 81 -0.05 6.70 7.89
CA GLN A 81 1.25 6.73 8.52
C GLN A 81 1.02 6.91 10.03
N LEU A 82 1.44 5.92 10.81
CA LEU A 82 1.26 5.91 12.25
C LEU A 82 2.40 6.66 12.93
N ASP A 83 2.08 7.32 14.03
CA ASP A 83 3.03 8.07 14.85
C ASP A 83 3.84 9.14 14.07
N ALA A 84 3.25 9.69 12.99
CA ALA A 84 3.88 10.67 12.11
C ALA A 84 4.21 11.99 12.85
N ASP A 85 3.32 12.42 13.75
CA ASP A 85 3.47 13.63 14.58
C ASP A 85 3.74 13.29 16.05
N GLY A 86 4.34 12.13 16.31
CA GLY A 86 4.57 11.58 17.65
C GLY A 86 3.51 10.54 18.06
N PRO A 87 3.60 9.98 19.29
CA PRO A 87 2.75 8.87 19.72
C PRO A 87 1.25 9.18 19.58
N GLY A 88 0.55 8.41 18.75
CA GLY A 88 -0.89 8.60 18.47
C GLY A 88 -1.22 9.68 17.44
N GLY A 89 -0.22 10.40 16.92
CA GLY A 89 -0.36 11.35 15.81
C GLY A 89 -0.35 10.61 14.47
N ASN A 90 -1.50 10.09 14.05
CA ASN A 90 -1.64 9.39 12.77
C ASN A 90 -2.08 10.35 11.66
N VAL A 91 -1.45 10.22 10.49
CA VAL A 91 -1.89 10.92 9.27
C VAL A 91 -2.43 9.89 8.29
N CYS A 92 -3.68 10.06 7.86
CA CYS A 92 -4.38 9.11 7.01
C CYS A 92 -4.80 9.74 5.68
N TRP A 93 -4.66 8.97 4.60
CA TRP A 93 -5.11 9.34 3.26
C TRP A 93 -6.06 8.28 2.74
N ARG A 94 -7.11 8.70 2.05
CA ARG A 94 -8.03 7.77 1.37
C ARG A 94 -7.25 7.01 0.28
N VAL A 95 -7.46 5.71 0.19
CA VAL A 95 -6.86 4.89 -0.87
C VAL A 95 -7.65 5.08 -2.16
N ALA A 96 -6.96 5.43 -3.25
CA ALA A 96 -7.54 5.47 -4.58
C ALA A 96 -7.90 4.05 -5.05
N GLN A 97 -9.19 3.79 -5.25
CA GLN A 97 -9.69 2.52 -5.81
C GLN A 97 -9.94 2.60 -7.33
N SER A 98 -9.97 3.82 -7.88
CA SER A 98 -10.19 4.09 -9.30
C SER A 98 -9.44 5.36 -9.70
N GLY A 99 -9.15 5.52 -11.00
CA GLY A 99 -8.40 6.68 -11.53
C GLY A 99 -9.14 8.02 -11.48
N GLY A 100 -10.25 8.13 -10.74
CA GLY A 100 -11.06 9.34 -10.63
C GLY A 100 -11.36 9.71 -9.18
N GLY A 101 -11.54 11.01 -8.93
CA GLY A 101 -11.96 11.57 -7.64
C GLY A 101 -11.09 12.74 -7.19
N SER A 102 -11.59 13.53 -6.23
CA SER A 102 -10.86 14.69 -5.69
C SER A 102 -9.55 14.27 -5.03
N LEU A 103 -8.49 15.07 -5.20
CA LEU A 103 -7.20 14.94 -4.52
C LEU A 103 -7.15 15.77 -3.22
N ASP A 104 -8.24 16.46 -2.86
CA ASP A 104 -8.32 17.26 -1.64
C ASP A 104 -8.07 16.37 -0.41
N GLY A 105 -7.16 16.80 0.47
CA GLY A 105 -6.71 16.02 1.64
C GLY A 105 -5.71 14.90 1.31
N GLY A 106 -5.34 14.74 0.04
CA GLY A 106 -4.39 13.75 -0.44
C GLY A 106 -4.98 12.35 -0.66
N ARG A 107 -4.33 11.58 -1.53
CA ARG A 107 -4.74 10.22 -1.91
C ARG A 107 -3.55 9.28 -1.87
N ALA A 108 -3.76 8.12 -1.25
CA ALA A 108 -2.80 7.03 -1.30
C ALA A 108 -3.08 6.14 -2.52
N PHE A 109 -2.04 5.80 -3.25
CA PHE A 109 -2.06 4.84 -4.36
C PHE A 109 -1.29 3.61 -3.90
N ILE A 110 -1.95 2.45 -3.99
CA ILE A 110 -1.39 1.15 -3.61
C ILE A 110 -1.53 0.26 -4.83
N ASP A 111 -0.43 0.16 -5.57
CA ASP A 111 -0.33 -0.56 -6.82
C ASP A 111 0.56 -1.78 -6.61
N GLN A 112 -0.07 -2.95 -6.63
CA GLN A 112 0.63 -4.22 -6.67
C GLN A 112 0.43 -4.84 -8.05
N HIS A 113 1.55 -5.23 -8.67
CA HIS A 113 1.56 -5.90 -9.96
C HIS A 113 2.63 -7.00 -9.93
N GLU A 114 2.20 -8.26 -10.02
CA GLU A 114 3.08 -9.43 -9.89
C GLU A 114 3.92 -9.36 -8.60
N GLU A 115 5.25 -9.32 -8.72
CA GLU A 115 6.18 -9.28 -7.59
C GLU A 115 6.60 -7.84 -7.24
N ARG A 116 5.87 -6.82 -7.69
CA ARG A 116 6.17 -5.40 -7.45
C ARG A 116 5.08 -4.76 -6.60
N LEU A 117 5.51 -3.93 -5.64
CA LEU A 117 4.63 -3.07 -4.85
C LEU A 117 5.13 -1.64 -4.95
N ARG A 118 4.22 -0.73 -5.30
CA ARG A 118 4.41 0.71 -5.23
C ARG A 118 3.33 1.32 -4.33
N ILE A 119 3.78 2.15 -3.39
CA ILE A 119 2.92 2.95 -2.52
C ILE A 119 3.35 4.40 -2.65
N SER A 120 2.45 5.27 -3.07
CA SER A 120 2.66 6.72 -3.06
C SER A 120 1.47 7.46 -2.49
N VAL A 121 1.72 8.69 -2.04
CA VAL A 121 0.70 9.63 -1.59
C VAL A 121 0.79 10.86 -2.48
N VAL A 122 -0.29 11.21 -3.15
CA VAL A 122 -0.38 12.45 -3.94
C VAL A 122 -1.18 13.46 -3.13
N THR A 123 -0.60 14.64 -2.90
CA THR A 123 -1.29 15.80 -2.31
C THR A 123 -1.21 17.00 -3.26
N ASP A 124 -1.75 18.13 -2.83
CA ASP A 124 -1.58 19.44 -3.47
C ASP A 124 -0.11 19.89 -3.59
N LEU A 125 0.77 19.37 -2.73
CA LEU A 125 2.21 19.64 -2.75
C LEU A 125 2.99 18.74 -3.72
N GLY A 126 2.34 17.70 -4.28
CA GLY A 126 2.94 16.76 -5.22
C GLY A 126 2.85 15.30 -4.77
N GLU A 127 3.56 14.41 -5.48
CA GLU A 127 3.65 12.99 -5.16
C GLU A 127 4.80 12.73 -4.18
N ARG A 128 4.48 12.07 -3.06
CA ARG A 128 5.45 11.49 -2.12
C ARG A 128 5.47 9.97 -2.31
N LEU A 129 6.60 9.45 -2.77
CA LEU A 129 6.82 8.01 -2.81
C LEU A 129 7.06 7.48 -1.39
N ILE A 130 6.26 6.51 -0.95
CA ILE A 130 6.45 5.82 0.33
C ILE A 130 7.31 4.58 0.15
N PHE A 131 7.04 3.81 -0.91
CA PHE A 131 7.75 2.58 -1.19
C PHE A 131 7.65 2.21 -2.68
N ASP A 132 8.74 1.70 -3.25
CA ASP A 132 8.77 1.08 -4.57
C ASP A 132 9.77 -0.08 -4.52
N GLY A 133 9.25 -1.31 -4.48
CA GLY A 133 10.08 -2.48 -4.22
C GLY A 133 9.54 -3.75 -4.85
N ARG A 134 10.17 -4.86 -4.51
CA ARG A 134 9.79 -6.20 -4.95
C ARG A 134 9.44 -7.07 -3.77
N ARG A 135 8.71 -8.16 -4.01
CA ARG A 135 8.45 -9.15 -2.97
C ARG A 135 9.78 -9.69 -2.43
N ASP A 136 9.81 -9.89 -1.12
CA ASP A 136 10.91 -10.46 -0.36
C ASP A 136 10.39 -11.62 0.49
N GLY A 137 11.24 -12.59 0.80
CA GLY A 137 10.88 -13.65 1.75
C GLY A 137 10.48 -13.05 3.11
N CYS A 138 9.52 -13.68 3.78
CA CYS A 138 9.24 -13.43 5.20
C CYS A 138 9.86 -14.55 6.04
N ASP A 139 11.17 -14.78 5.89
CA ASP A 139 11.95 -15.76 6.64
C ASP A 139 12.45 -15.21 8.00
#